data_AF-A0A0C9ZSD8-F1
#
_entry.id   AF-A0A0C9ZSD8-F1
#
_cell.length_a   1.000
_cell.length_b   1.000
_cell.length_c   1.000
_cell.angle_alpha   90.00
_cell.angle_beta   90.00
_cell.angle_gamma   90.00
#
_symmetry.space_group_name_H-M   'P 1'
#
loop_
_entity.id
_entity.type
_entity.pdbx_description
1 polymer ?
#
loop_
_entity_poly.entity_id
_entity_poly.type
_entity_poly.pdbx_seq_one_letter_code
_entity_poly.pdbx_strand_id
1 'polypeptide(L)'
;PLEPKRKPCTHHAPYKPRQPKGIQDKNLPRTSAHTTQPVKRVNLTLQDWLTVFLYIDEHPGISQDAIVQHFKTIPNGALIFDQSTLSRKLRDRHKLEARTHEYPNALSSKRVHVVTCPAIDRSLFLWIKHMEGKGEQVTGAMLLAKRAKFEEKFNIPEDERLKGDG
;
A
#
# COMPACT_ATOMS: atom_id res chain seq x y z
N PRO A 1 -0.28 4.74 -54.66
CA PRO A 1 0.18 3.97 -53.47
C PRO A 1 1.31 4.71 -52.74
N LEU A 2 1.01 5.26 -51.55
CA LEU A 2 1.99 5.92 -50.68
C LEU A 2 1.71 5.46 -49.24
N GLU A 3 2.61 4.67 -48.67
CA GLU A 3 2.50 4.22 -47.28
C GLU A 3 2.89 5.33 -46.28
N PRO A 4 2.18 5.48 -45.16
CA PRO A 4 2.55 6.46 -44.13
C PRO A 4 3.71 5.94 -43.28
N LYS A 5 4.93 6.45 -43.53
CA LYS A 5 6.09 6.27 -42.66
C LYS A 5 5.81 6.90 -41.27
N ARG A 6 5.75 6.06 -40.23
CA ARG A 6 5.75 6.52 -38.83
C ARG A 6 7.13 7.08 -38.46
N LYS A 7 7.15 8.18 -37.72
CA LYS A 7 8.39 8.81 -37.23
C LYS A 7 9.06 7.89 -36.18
N PRO A 8 10.39 7.77 -36.16
CA PRO A 8 11.11 7.00 -35.15
C PRO A 8 10.85 7.58 -33.75
N CYS A 9 10.50 6.72 -32.79
CA CYS A 9 10.34 7.11 -31.39
C CYS A 9 11.72 7.40 -30.79
N THR A 10 11.95 8.63 -30.36
CA THR A 10 13.17 9.04 -29.66
C THR A 10 13.25 8.35 -28.31
N HIS A 11 14.32 7.60 -28.10
CA HIS A 11 14.63 6.83 -26.90
C HIS A 11 14.46 7.70 -25.63
N HIS A 12 13.74 7.17 -24.64
CA HIS A 12 13.55 7.82 -23.35
C HIS A 12 14.90 8.05 -22.66
N ALA A 13 15.11 9.26 -22.11
CA ALA A 13 16.28 9.58 -21.29
C ALA A 13 16.46 8.57 -20.14
N PRO A 14 17.70 8.29 -19.71
CA PRO A 14 17.95 7.35 -18.62
C PRO A 14 17.19 7.77 -17.35
N TYR A 15 16.49 6.80 -16.74
CA TYR A 15 15.73 7.01 -15.52
C TYR A 15 16.58 7.71 -14.47
N LYS A 16 16.09 8.83 -13.93
CA LYS A 16 16.71 9.48 -12.77
C LYS A 16 16.70 8.46 -11.60
N PRO A 17 17.83 8.22 -10.93
CA PRO A 17 17.88 7.31 -9.80
C PRO A 17 16.91 7.77 -8.71
N ARG A 18 16.12 6.83 -8.18
CA ARG A 18 15.22 7.07 -7.05
C ARG A 18 16.06 7.56 -5.87
N GLN A 19 15.69 8.72 -5.32
CA GLN A 19 16.24 9.21 -4.06
C GLN A 19 16.05 8.16 -2.97
N PRO A 20 17.08 7.86 -2.15
CA PRO A 20 16.97 6.91 -1.06
C PRO A 20 15.89 7.40 -0.08
N LYS A 21 14.93 6.53 0.23
CA LYS A 21 13.96 6.79 1.31
C LYS A 21 14.74 6.87 2.62
N GLY A 22 14.44 7.88 3.44
CA GLY A 22 15.06 8.08 4.74
C GLY A 22 15.00 6.81 5.60
N ILE A 23 16.02 6.65 6.45
CA ILE A 23 16.16 5.53 7.39
C ILE A 23 14.89 5.47 8.23
N GLN A 24 14.10 4.40 8.07
CA GLN A 24 12.95 4.11 8.93
C GLN A 24 13.40 3.11 9.98
N ASP A 25 13.10 3.38 11.25
CA ASP A 25 13.27 2.39 12.31
C ASP A 25 12.42 1.16 12.00
N LYS A 26 13.09 0.00 11.89
CA LYS A 26 12.45 -1.27 11.48
C LYS A 26 11.34 -1.74 12.42
N ASN A 27 11.33 -1.23 13.66
CA ASN A 27 10.43 -1.68 14.72
C ASN A 27 9.17 -0.84 14.85
N LEU A 28 9.07 0.30 14.17
CA LEU A 28 7.91 1.19 14.25
C LEU A 28 7.05 1.07 12.98
N PRO A 29 5.71 0.98 13.11
CA PRO A 29 4.84 0.95 11.94
C PRO A 29 4.94 2.28 11.20
N ARG A 30 4.90 2.21 9.86
CA ARG A 30 4.96 3.40 9.02
C ARG A 30 3.73 4.29 9.26
N THR A 31 3.99 5.51 9.68
CA THR A 31 2.99 6.57 9.89
C THR A 31 2.89 7.46 8.64
N SER A 32 1.72 8.04 8.36
CA SER A 32 1.61 9.08 7.31
C SER A 32 1.61 10.52 7.84
N ALA A 33 1.73 10.65 9.14
CA ALA A 33 1.97 11.90 9.86
C ALA A 33 3.12 12.69 9.23
N HIS A 34 2.88 13.96 8.95
CA HIS A 34 3.83 14.83 8.27
C HIS A 34 4.54 15.77 9.25
N THR A 35 5.86 15.91 9.08
CA THR A 35 6.72 16.85 9.83
C THR A 35 6.77 18.24 9.16
N THR A 36 6.39 18.33 7.89
CA THR A 36 6.29 19.59 7.13
C THR A 36 5.00 19.60 6.32
N GLN A 37 4.40 20.80 6.18
CA GLN A 37 3.09 20.99 5.53
C GLN A 37 3.05 20.31 4.14
N PRO A 38 2.25 19.24 3.98
CA PRO A 38 2.12 18.52 2.73
C PRO A 38 1.37 19.37 1.71
N VAL A 39 1.96 19.53 0.53
CA VAL A 39 1.32 20.23 -0.60
C VAL A 39 0.15 19.41 -1.19
N LYS A 40 0.05 18.10 -0.87
CA LYS A 40 -0.96 17.19 -1.43
C LYS A 40 -1.54 16.26 -0.37
N ARG A 41 -2.84 15.95 -0.51
CA ARG A 41 -3.53 14.96 0.32
C ARG A 41 -2.91 13.57 0.13
N VAL A 42 -2.53 12.93 1.23
CA VAL A 42 -1.97 11.59 1.25
C VAL A 42 -2.94 10.65 1.97
N ASN A 43 -3.09 9.42 1.49
CA ASN A 43 -3.89 8.43 2.21
C ASN A 43 -3.24 8.12 3.57
N LEU A 44 -4.06 8.25 4.61
CA LEU A 44 -3.72 7.91 5.99
C LEU A 44 -3.51 6.41 6.17
N THR A 45 -2.59 6.02 7.04
CA THR A 45 -2.35 4.61 7.37
C THR A 45 -3.43 4.08 8.31
N LEU A 46 -3.52 2.77 8.47
CA LEU A 46 -4.44 2.19 9.45
C LEU A 46 -4.11 2.69 10.87
N GLN A 47 -2.83 2.77 11.23
CA GLN A 47 -2.38 3.32 12.50
C GLN A 47 -2.91 4.74 12.74
N ASP A 48 -2.79 5.61 11.73
CA ASP A 48 -3.26 6.99 11.84
C ASP A 48 -4.77 7.07 12.10
N TRP A 49 -5.55 6.20 11.43
CA TRP A 49 -7.00 6.13 11.67
C TRP A 49 -7.34 5.63 13.07
N LEU A 50 -6.58 4.66 13.61
CA LEU A 50 -6.76 4.20 14.99
C LEU A 50 -6.47 5.32 15.99
N THR A 51 -5.40 6.10 15.78
CA THR A 51 -5.11 7.28 16.61
C THR A 51 -6.22 8.32 16.56
N VAL A 52 -6.82 8.55 15.39
CA VAL A 52 -7.98 9.45 15.25
C VAL A 52 -9.19 8.90 16.01
N PHE A 53 -9.46 7.60 15.96
CA PHE A 53 -10.58 6.99 16.70
C PHE A 53 -10.38 7.07 18.21
N LEU A 54 -9.17 6.81 18.71
CA LEU A 54 -8.84 6.96 20.13
C LEU A 54 -9.09 8.39 20.61
N TYR A 55 -8.67 9.39 19.84
CA TYR A 55 -8.91 10.80 20.17
C TYR A 55 -10.41 11.14 20.26
N ILE A 56 -11.24 10.54 19.40
CA ILE A 56 -12.70 10.75 19.41
C ILE A 56 -13.33 10.14 20.65
N ASP A 57 -12.87 8.95 21.05
CA ASP A 57 -13.37 8.27 22.24
C ASP A 57 -12.99 9.02 23.53
N GLU A 58 -11.80 9.61 23.57
CA GLU A 58 -11.33 10.45 24.67
C GLU A 58 -12.08 11.79 24.78
N HIS A 59 -12.67 12.27 23.69
CA HIS A 59 -13.31 13.59 23.61
C HIS A 59 -14.76 13.52 23.12
N PRO A 60 -15.68 12.93 23.90
CA PRO A 60 -17.09 12.89 23.54
C PRO A 60 -17.67 14.30 23.47
N GLY A 61 -18.30 14.65 22.34
CA GLY A 61 -18.98 15.94 22.14
C GLY A 61 -18.24 16.96 21.28
N ILE A 62 -16.99 16.69 20.87
CA ILE A 62 -16.29 17.53 19.89
C ILE A 62 -16.90 17.31 18.50
N SER A 63 -17.09 18.40 17.75
CA SER A 63 -17.58 18.32 16.37
C SER A 63 -16.53 17.69 15.43
N GLN A 64 -16.99 17.00 14.38
CA GLN A 64 -16.09 16.37 13.41
C GLN A 64 -15.15 17.38 12.74
N ASP A 65 -15.61 18.61 12.50
CA ASP A 65 -14.76 19.67 11.94
C ASP A 65 -13.65 20.07 12.92
N ALA A 66 -13.96 20.24 14.20
CA ALA A 66 -12.96 20.55 15.22
C ALA A 66 -11.90 19.45 15.35
N ILE A 67 -12.29 18.17 15.26
CA ILE A 67 -11.34 17.04 15.21
C ILE A 67 -10.43 17.15 13.99
N VAL A 68 -11.00 17.42 12.82
CA VAL A 68 -10.22 17.60 11.58
C VAL A 68 -9.23 18.77 11.71
N GLN A 69 -9.63 19.88 12.32
CA GLN A 69 -8.75 21.02 12.56
C GLN A 69 -7.63 20.67 13.53
N HIS A 70 -7.94 20.01 14.65
CA HIS A 70 -6.96 19.55 15.63
C HIS A 70 -5.84 18.75 14.94
N PHE A 71 -6.19 17.74 14.15
CA PHE A 71 -5.21 16.89 13.48
C PHE A 71 -4.43 17.59 12.35
N LYS A 72 -4.98 18.66 11.76
CA LYS A 72 -4.26 19.47 10.76
C LYS A 72 -3.22 20.41 11.38
N THR A 73 -3.44 20.88 12.60
CA THR A 73 -2.58 21.87 13.26
C THR A 73 -1.44 21.26 14.08
N ILE A 74 -1.38 19.93 14.22
CA ILE A 74 -0.30 19.24 14.94
C ILE A 74 1.04 19.51 14.23
N PRO A 75 2.03 20.15 14.89
CA PRO A 75 3.27 20.57 14.24
C PRO A 75 4.16 19.39 13.83
N ASN A 76 4.15 18.30 14.61
CA ASN A 76 4.92 17.09 14.34
C ASN A 76 3.98 15.90 14.16
N GLY A 77 3.33 15.86 13.00
CA GLY A 77 2.47 14.74 12.64
C GLY A 77 1.08 15.12 12.16
N ALA A 78 0.98 16.25 11.44
CA ALA A 78 -0.28 16.67 10.87
C ALA A 78 -0.89 15.56 9.99
N LEU A 79 -2.15 15.20 10.29
CA LEU A 79 -2.93 14.26 9.50
C LEU A 79 -3.92 15.07 8.66
N ILE A 80 -3.71 15.05 7.34
CA ILE A 80 -4.56 15.81 6.42
C ILE A 80 -5.68 14.93 5.89
N PHE A 81 -6.88 15.17 6.39
CA PHE A 81 -8.12 14.58 5.88
C PHE A 81 -9.26 15.59 5.95
N ASP A 82 -10.40 15.20 5.39
CA ASP A 82 -11.61 16.01 5.34
C ASP A 82 -12.70 15.41 6.22
N GLN A 83 -13.65 16.23 6.67
CA GLN A 83 -14.79 15.83 7.49
C GLN A 83 -15.57 14.67 6.84
N SER A 84 -15.79 14.75 5.53
CA SER A 84 -16.46 13.69 4.76
C SER A 84 -15.71 12.35 4.82
N THR A 85 -14.37 12.39 4.86
CA THR A 85 -13.53 11.20 4.99
C THR A 85 -13.65 10.62 6.40
N LEU A 86 -13.64 11.48 7.42
CA LEU A 86 -13.81 11.05 8.80
C LEU A 86 -15.15 10.35 9.01
N SER A 87 -16.24 10.94 8.53
CA SER A 87 -17.59 10.34 8.59
C SER A 87 -17.65 8.96 7.90
N ARG A 88 -17.04 8.84 6.71
CA ARG A 88 -16.92 7.53 6.02
C ARG A 88 -16.16 6.51 6.87
N LYS A 89 -15.05 6.92 7.49
CA LYS A 89 -14.21 6.03 8.29
C LYS A 89 -14.86 5.59 9.59
N LEU A 90 -15.64 6.47 10.23
CA LEU A 90 -16.43 6.12 11.42
C LEU A 90 -17.47 5.02 11.12
N ARG A 91 -18.14 5.07 9.96
CA ARG A 91 -19.08 4.01 9.55
C ARG A 91 -18.40 2.65 9.37
N ASP A 92 -17.17 2.65 8.88
CA ASP A 92 -16.37 1.44 8.64
C ASP A 92 -15.43 1.09 9.81
N ARG A 93 -15.56 1.75 10.98
CA ARG A 93 -14.63 1.63 12.11
C ARG A 93 -14.35 0.18 12.51
N HIS A 94 -15.40 -0.60 12.71
CA HIS A 94 -15.31 -2.04 13.05
C HIS A 94 -14.47 -2.83 12.04
N LYS A 95 -14.55 -2.52 10.74
CA LYS A 95 -13.75 -3.18 9.69
C LYS A 95 -12.28 -2.77 9.76
N LEU A 96 -11.99 -1.53 10.14
CA LEU A 96 -10.62 -1.03 10.30
C LEU A 96 -9.96 -1.65 11.53
N GLU A 97 -10.67 -1.70 12.66
CA GLU A 97 -10.17 -2.32 13.90
C GLU A 97 -9.88 -3.80 13.72
N ALA A 98 -10.80 -4.56 13.09
CA ALA A 98 -10.60 -5.99 12.81
C ALA A 98 -9.35 -6.28 11.96
N ARG A 99 -8.96 -5.36 11.07
CA ARG A 99 -7.78 -5.51 10.20
C ARG A 99 -6.45 -5.41 10.94
N THR A 100 -6.43 -4.82 12.12
CA THR A 100 -5.21 -4.64 12.93
C THR A 100 -4.45 -5.95 13.12
N HIS A 101 -5.19 -7.05 13.21
CA HIS A 101 -4.65 -8.38 13.48
C HIS A 101 -4.56 -9.30 12.25
N GLU A 102 -4.92 -8.81 11.05
CA GLU A 102 -5.00 -9.66 9.85
C GLU A 102 -3.62 -9.96 9.25
N TYR A 103 -2.71 -8.98 9.25
CA TYR A 103 -1.37 -9.10 8.66
C TYR A 103 -0.33 -8.35 9.49
N PRO A 104 0.95 -8.79 9.50
CA PRO A 104 2.01 -8.13 10.29
C PRO A 104 2.24 -6.67 9.90
N ASN A 105 1.98 -6.31 8.62
CA ASN A 105 2.13 -4.95 8.11
C ASN A 105 0.80 -4.17 8.05
N ALA A 106 -0.28 -4.66 8.68
CA ALA A 106 -1.61 -4.06 8.57
C ALA A 106 -1.62 -2.59 9.01
N LEU A 107 -0.96 -2.26 10.12
CA LEU A 107 -0.88 -0.89 10.67
C LEU A 107 -0.20 0.11 9.72
N SER A 108 0.83 -0.35 9.02
CA SER A 108 1.58 0.43 8.02
C SER A 108 0.82 0.58 6.69
N SER A 109 -0.22 -0.22 6.46
CA SER A 109 -0.93 -0.24 5.19
C SER A 109 -1.89 0.95 5.08
N LYS A 110 -2.02 1.48 3.87
CA LYS A 110 -2.95 2.59 3.54
C LYS A 110 -4.23 2.11 2.87
N ARG A 111 -4.19 0.90 2.31
CA ARG A 111 -5.24 0.28 1.52
C ARG A 111 -5.30 -1.19 1.86
N VAL A 112 -6.48 -1.78 1.69
CA VAL A 112 -6.66 -3.22 1.76
C VAL A 112 -5.83 -3.86 0.67
N HIS A 113 -4.97 -4.78 1.04
CA HIS A 113 -4.23 -5.59 0.09
C HIS A 113 -4.99 -6.90 -0.09
N VAL A 114 -5.87 -6.96 -1.09
CA VAL A 114 -6.56 -8.21 -1.42
C VAL A 114 -5.64 -9.00 -2.36
N VAL A 115 -4.98 -10.02 -1.83
CA VAL A 115 -4.24 -10.98 -2.65
C VAL A 115 -5.24 -11.99 -3.19
N THR A 116 -5.42 -12.04 -4.51
CA THR A 116 -6.38 -12.94 -5.18
C THR A 116 -6.17 -14.41 -4.81
N CYS A 117 -4.92 -14.84 -4.64
CA CYS A 117 -4.60 -16.22 -4.22
C CYS A 117 -3.48 -16.24 -3.16
N PRO A 118 -3.83 -16.20 -1.85
CA PRO A 118 -2.84 -16.17 -0.78
C PRO A 118 -1.87 -17.36 -0.76
N ALA A 119 -2.29 -18.53 -1.27
CA ALA A 119 -1.45 -19.73 -1.34
C ALA A 119 -0.31 -19.59 -2.36
N ILE A 120 -0.60 -19.01 -3.53
CA ILE A 120 0.42 -18.75 -4.57
C ILE A 120 1.39 -17.70 -4.07
N ASP A 121 0.89 -16.61 -3.48
CA ASP A 121 1.73 -15.50 -3.00
C ASP A 121 2.72 -15.96 -1.92
N ARG A 122 2.24 -16.76 -0.95
CA ARG A 122 3.12 -17.42 0.04
C ARG A 122 4.16 -18.33 -0.61
N SER A 123 3.76 -19.11 -1.60
CA SER A 123 4.67 -20.04 -2.30
C SER A 123 5.73 -19.29 -3.12
N LEU A 124 5.35 -18.19 -3.76
CA LEU A 124 6.27 -17.28 -4.46
C LEU A 124 7.23 -16.61 -3.47
N PHE A 125 6.73 -16.11 -2.35
CA PHE A 125 7.56 -15.50 -1.30
C PHE A 125 8.63 -16.47 -0.77
N LEU A 126 8.22 -17.70 -0.42
CA LEU A 126 9.16 -18.74 0.04
C LEU A 126 10.18 -19.10 -1.04
N TRP A 127 9.75 -19.17 -2.30
CA TRP A 127 10.66 -19.43 -3.42
C TRP A 127 11.66 -18.28 -3.64
N ILE A 128 11.23 -17.02 -3.59
CA ILE A 128 12.13 -15.86 -3.69
C ILE A 128 13.15 -15.90 -2.57
N LYS A 129 12.74 -16.15 -1.32
CA LYS A 129 13.64 -16.27 -0.17
C LYS A 129 14.71 -17.34 -0.36
N HIS A 130 14.32 -18.48 -0.94
CA HIS A 130 15.25 -19.55 -1.29
C HIS A 130 16.25 -19.12 -2.38
N MET A 131 15.80 -18.39 -3.41
CA MET A 131 16.68 -17.89 -4.47
C MET A 131 17.64 -16.79 -3.98
N GLU A 132 17.15 -15.88 -3.13
CA GLU A 132 17.98 -14.86 -2.46
C GLU A 132 19.09 -15.52 -1.62
N GLY A 133 18.76 -16.59 -0.89
CA GLY A 133 19.75 -17.35 -0.12
C GLY A 133 20.82 -18.04 -0.99
N LYS A 134 20.52 -18.30 -2.26
CA LYS A 134 21.48 -18.80 -3.25
C LYS A 134 22.27 -17.71 -3.97
N GLY A 135 21.96 -16.43 -3.71
CA GLY A 135 22.57 -15.29 -4.39
C GLY A 135 22.01 -15.02 -5.80
N GLU A 136 20.93 -15.69 -6.20
CA GLU A 136 20.30 -15.48 -7.51
C GLU A 136 19.29 -14.32 -7.47
N GLN A 137 19.35 -13.43 -8.46
CA GLN A 137 18.41 -12.31 -8.58
C GLN A 137 17.16 -12.75 -9.36
N VAL A 138 16.00 -12.71 -8.70
CA VAL A 138 14.73 -13.11 -9.30
C VAL A 138 14.20 -11.98 -10.18
N THR A 139 14.10 -12.22 -11.49
CA THR A 139 13.52 -11.26 -12.45
C THR A 139 12.00 -11.44 -12.57
N GLY A 140 11.27 -10.40 -12.97
CA GLY A 140 9.81 -10.44 -13.17
C GLY A 140 9.33 -11.58 -14.08
N ALA A 141 10.06 -11.86 -15.18
CA ALA A 141 9.74 -12.99 -16.06
C ALA A 141 9.83 -14.35 -15.35
N MET A 142 10.77 -14.51 -14.41
CA MET A 142 10.88 -15.72 -13.60
C MET A 142 9.72 -15.84 -12.61
N LEU A 143 9.25 -14.73 -12.05
CA LEU A 143 8.06 -14.71 -11.19
C LEU A 143 6.81 -15.14 -11.96
N LEU A 144 6.61 -14.63 -13.18
CA LEU A 144 5.50 -15.03 -14.04
C LEU A 144 5.55 -16.53 -14.37
N ALA A 145 6.72 -17.03 -14.80
CA ALA A 145 6.90 -18.45 -15.10
C ALA A 145 6.70 -19.34 -13.86
N LYS A 146 7.20 -18.90 -12.70
CA LYS A 146 7.04 -19.65 -11.45
C LYS A 146 5.60 -19.63 -10.95
N ARG A 147 4.92 -18.49 -11.08
CA ARG A 147 3.52 -18.32 -10.76
C ARG A 147 2.65 -19.29 -11.55
N ALA A 148 2.85 -19.40 -12.87
CA ALA A 148 2.11 -20.33 -13.71
C ALA A 148 2.25 -21.79 -13.22
N LYS A 149 3.47 -22.19 -12.82
CA LYS A 149 3.72 -23.52 -12.24
C LYS A 149 3.01 -23.73 -10.90
N PHE A 150 2.87 -22.69 -10.09
CA PHE A 150 2.10 -22.77 -8.85
C PHE A 150 0.60 -22.82 -9.12
N GLU A 151 0.08 -22.05 -10.07
CA GLU A 151 -1.33 -22.09 -10.48
C GLU A 151 -1.74 -23.49 -10.95
N GLU A 152 -0.89 -24.15 -11.75
CA GLU A 152 -1.07 -25.56 -12.14
C GLU A 152 -1.04 -26.49 -10.92
N LYS A 153 -0.02 -26.37 -10.05
CA LYS A 153 0.14 -27.24 -8.88
C LYS A 153 -0.99 -27.10 -7.85
N PHE A 154 -1.57 -25.91 -7.71
CA PHE A 154 -2.71 -25.64 -6.84
C PHE A 154 -4.06 -25.90 -7.51
N ASN A 155 -4.07 -26.37 -8.76
CA ASN A 155 -5.28 -26.62 -9.57
C ASN A 155 -6.21 -25.39 -9.63
N ILE A 156 -5.64 -24.19 -9.78
CA ILE A 156 -6.43 -22.96 -9.81
C ILE A 156 -7.06 -22.81 -11.20
N PRO A 157 -8.41 -22.75 -11.29
CA PRO A 157 -9.13 -22.61 -12.55
C PRO A 157 -8.70 -21.37 -13.33
N GLU A 158 -8.67 -21.44 -14.66
CA GLU A 158 -8.19 -20.33 -15.51
C GLU A 158 -9.02 -19.05 -15.39
N ASP A 159 -10.27 -19.18 -15.01
CA ASP A 159 -11.23 -18.11 -14.72
C ASP A 159 -10.92 -17.37 -13.40
N GLU A 160 -10.28 -18.02 -12.44
CA GLU A 160 -9.80 -17.40 -11.20
C GLU A 160 -8.37 -16.82 -11.33
N ARG A 161 -7.69 -17.09 -12.45
CA ARG A 161 -6.34 -16.57 -12.70
C ARG A 161 -6.38 -15.08 -13.00
N LEU A 162 -5.55 -14.35 -12.26
CA LEU A 162 -5.38 -12.91 -12.41
C LEU A 162 -4.74 -12.62 -13.77
N LYS A 163 -5.53 -12.14 -14.75
CA LYS A 163 -5.05 -11.73 -16.07
C LYS A 163 -4.46 -10.31 -16.00
N GLY A 164 -3.13 -10.21 -16.00
CA GLY A 164 -2.43 -8.93 -16.08
C GLY A 164 -0.93 -9.13 -16.24
N ASP A 165 -0.30 -8.23 -17.00
CA ASP A 165 1.14 -8.29 -17.34
C ASP A 165 2.08 -7.85 -16.19
N GLY A 166 1.53 -7.54 -15.01
CA GLY A 166 2.27 -7.04 -13.84
C GLY A 166 2.23 -5.53 -13.70
#